data_AF-A0A946ZAD7-F1
#
_entry.id   AF-A0A946ZAD7-F1
#
_cell.length_a   1.000
_cell.length_b   1.000
_cell.length_c   1.000
_cell.angle_alpha   90.00
_cell.angle_beta   90.00
_cell.angle_gamma   90.00
#
_symmetry.space_group_name_H-M   'P 1'
#
loop_
_entity.id
_entity.type
_entity.pdbx_description
1 polymer ?
#
loop_
_entity_poly.entity_id
_entity_poly.type
_entity_poly.pdbx_seq_one_letter_code
_entity_poly.pdbx_strand_id
1 'polypeptide(L)'
;MSAKNTTPLNEAQHEQMEYAQRRINQKKKLYYHFVLFLIGSVFLILLNKVFKYGADYNWFKWAILFWAFLFVIHIFNVFITHRFMGRDWERGQREKLVEKQQKRIAEIAKEVSREEASEQAIKKKSTWES
;
A
#
# COMPACT_ATOMS: atom_id res chain seq x y z
N MET A 1 -25.75 22.59 -21.83
CA MET A 1 -24.30 22.40 -21.64
C MET A 1 -24.02 22.41 -20.15
N SER A 2 -23.66 21.26 -19.57
CA SER A 2 -23.43 21.13 -18.12
C SER A 2 -22.00 21.55 -17.78
N ALA A 3 -21.84 22.64 -17.04
CA ALA A 3 -20.55 23.12 -16.58
C ALA A 3 -19.98 22.15 -15.53
N LYS A 4 -18.89 21.49 -15.88
CA LYS A 4 -18.18 20.53 -15.04
C LYS A 4 -17.46 21.30 -13.92
N ASN A 5 -18.11 21.47 -12.78
CA ASN A 5 -17.50 22.04 -11.57
C ASN A 5 -16.45 21.07 -11.00
N THR A 6 -15.21 21.19 -11.50
CA THR A 6 -14.02 20.51 -10.98
C THR A 6 -13.69 21.05 -9.60
N THR A 7 -14.18 20.37 -8.58
CA THR A 7 -14.01 20.73 -7.16
C THR A 7 -12.80 19.96 -6.60
N PRO A 8 -11.81 20.61 -5.97
CA PRO A 8 -10.62 19.96 -5.40
C PRO A 8 -10.95 18.97 -4.25
N LEU A 9 -12.15 19.04 -3.68
CA LEU A 9 -12.64 18.06 -2.71
C LEU A 9 -12.76 16.64 -3.30
N ASN A 10 -13.03 16.49 -4.60
CA ASN A 10 -13.28 15.18 -5.20
C ASN A 10 -11.99 14.34 -5.32
N GLU A 11 -10.85 14.99 -5.60
CA GLU A 11 -9.55 14.32 -5.73
C GLU A 11 -9.08 13.74 -4.39
N ALA A 12 -9.17 14.53 -3.32
CA ALA A 12 -8.79 14.10 -1.97
C ALA A 12 -9.67 12.95 -1.44
N GLN A 13 -10.97 12.96 -1.78
CA GLN A 13 -11.87 11.84 -1.43
C GLN A 13 -11.58 10.60 -2.28
N HIS A 14 -11.25 10.75 -3.57
CA HIS A 14 -10.82 9.65 -4.42
C HIS A 14 -9.55 8.97 -3.88
N GLU A 15 -8.55 9.73 -3.43
CA GLU A 15 -7.33 9.18 -2.82
C GLU A 15 -7.61 8.41 -1.52
N GLN A 16 -8.52 8.92 -0.67
CA GLN A 16 -8.90 8.23 0.56
C GLN A 16 -9.65 6.92 0.28
N MET A 17 -10.51 6.90 -0.74
CA MET A 17 -11.22 5.69 -1.16
C MET A 17 -10.27 4.65 -1.78
N GLU A 18 -9.32 5.07 -2.61
CA GLU A 18 -8.27 4.18 -3.11
C GLU A 18 -7.43 3.61 -1.96
N TYR A 19 -7.08 4.43 -0.97
CA TYR A 19 -6.33 3.98 0.19
C TYR A 19 -7.10 2.88 0.96
N ALA A 20 -8.40 3.08 1.21
CA ALA A 20 -9.25 2.09 1.85
C ALA A 20 -9.32 0.78 1.03
N GLN A 21 -9.48 0.88 -0.30
CA GLN A 21 -9.58 -0.28 -1.19
C GLN A 21 -8.26 -1.09 -1.22
N ARG A 22 -7.11 -0.41 -1.20
CA ARG A 22 -5.78 -1.05 -1.15
C ARG A 22 -5.59 -1.85 0.14
N ARG A 23 -6.11 -1.39 1.28
CA ARG A 23 -6.08 -2.13 2.57
C ARG A 23 -6.88 -3.43 2.51
N ILE A 24 -7.99 -3.43 1.78
CA ILE A 24 -8.84 -4.62 1.59
C ILE A 24 -8.15 -5.65 0.68
N ASN A 25 -7.53 -5.20 -0.41
CA ASN A 25 -6.85 -6.11 -1.35
C ASN A 25 -5.64 -6.82 -0.73
N GLN A 26 -4.94 -6.19 0.21
CA GLN A 26 -3.85 -6.84 0.94
C GLN A 26 -4.35 -7.98 1.86
N LYS A 27 -5.51 -7.80 2.50
CA LYS A 27 -6.13 -8.87 3.30
C LYS A 27 -6.60 -10.03 2.43
N LYS A 28 -7.15 -9.73 1.23
CA LYS A 28 -7.60 -10.74 0.27
C LYS A 28 -6.45 -11.59 -0.26
N LYS A 29 -5.29 -10.99 -0.55
CA LYS A 29 -4.12 -11.72 -1.04
C LYS A 29 -3.66 -12.77 -0.01
N LEU A 30 -3.63 -12.41 1.27
CA LEU A 30 -3.30 -13.36 2.35
C LEU A 30 -4.27 -14.56 2.40
N TYR A 31 -5.58 -14.30 2.28
CA TYR A 31 -6.61 -15.35 2.27
C TYR A 31 -6.46 -16.32 1.10
N TYR A 32 -6.20 -15.80 -0.11
CA TYR A 32 -6.00 -16.66 -1.29
C TYR A 32 -4.80 -17.61 -1.10
N HIS A 33 -3.70 -17.11 -0.52
CA HIS A 33 -2.51 -17.91 -0.25
C HIS A 33 -2.79 -19.00 0.79
N PHE A 34 -3.54 -18.67 1.84
CA PHE A 34 -3.96 -19.62 2.88
C PHE A 34 -4.88 -20.73 2.33
N VAL A 35 -5.87 -20.37 1.51
CA VAL A 35 -6.82 -21.33 0.92
C VAL A 35 -6.12 -22.24 -0.09
N LEU A 36 -5.26 -21.70 -0.96
CA LEU A 36 -4.48 -22.51 -1.90
C LEU A 36 -3.52 -23.48 -1.19
N PHE A 37 -2.91 -23.04 -0.09
CA PHE A 37 -2.06 -23.89 0.74
C PHE A 37 -2.85 -25.04 1.40
N LEU A 38 -4.03 -24.76 1.96
CA LEU A 38 -4.91 -25.78 2.51
C LEU A 38 -5.30 -26.83 1.45
N ILE A 39 -5.72 -26.38 0.26
CA ILE A 39 -6.06 -27.26 -0.86
C ILE A 39 -4.87 -28.13 -1.24
N GLY A 40 -3.68 -27.53 -1.35
CA GLY A 40 -2.46 -28.25 -1.70
C GLY A 40 -2.02 -29.29 -0.64
N SER A 41 -2.13 -28.95 0.64
CA SER A 41 -1.84 -29.87 1.75
C SER A 41 -2.79 -31.07 1.74
N VAL A 42 -4.09 -30.82 1.53
CA VAL A 42 -5.10 -31.88 1.39
C VAL A 42 -4.82 -32.73 0.14
N PHE A 43 -4.45 -32.11 -0.99
CA PHE A 43 -4.13 -32.81 -2.23
C PHE A 43 -2.96 -33.80 -2.05
N LEU A 44 -1.95 -33.45 -1.26
CA LEU A 44 -0.84 -34.37 -0.95
C LEU A 44 -1.22 -35.53 -0.05
N ILE A 45 -2.03 -35.28 0.97
CA ILE A 45 -2.54 -36.34 1.85
C ILE A 45 -3.39 -37.31 1.03
N LEU A 46 -4.22 -36.79 0.14
CA LEU A 46 -5.02 -37.59 -0.79
C LEU A 46 -4.13 -38.36 -1.77
N LEU A 47 -3.09 -37.74 -2.35
CA LEU A 47 -2.13 -38.45 -3.21
C LEU A 47 -1.46 -39.61 -2.47
N ASN A 48 -1.00 -39.39 -1.23
CA ASN A 48 -0.40 -40.44 -0.42
C ASN A 48 -1.38 -41.60 -0.16
N LYS A 49 -2.65 -41.28 0.16
CA LYS A 49 -3.67 -42.27 0.53
C LYS A 49 -4.30 -42.99 -0.67
N VAL A 50 -4.50 -42.30 -1.79
CA VAL A 50 -5.12 -42.81 -3.02
C VAL A 50 -4.12 -43.60 -3.83
N PHE A 51 -2.88 -43.12 -3.98
CA PHE A 51 -1.99 -43.77 -4.94
C PHE A 51 -1.47 -45.10 -4.44
N LYS A 52 -1.15 -45.32 -3.15
CA LYS A 52 -0.68 -46.63 -2.60
C LYS A 52 0.26 -47.43 -3.53
N TYR A 53 0.98 -46.75 -4.42
CA TYR A 53 1.69 -47.37 -5.54
C TYR A 53 3.18 -47.28 -5.22
N GLY A 54 3.86 -48.42 -5.24
CA GLY A 54 5.31 -48.49 -5.02
C GLY A 54 5.69 -49.03 -3.65
N ALA A 55 5.48 -50.33 -3.44
CA ALA A 55 6.13 -51.08 -2.38
C ALA A 55 7.67 -51.06 -2.51
N ASP A 56 8.19 -50.83 -3.73
CA ASP A 56 9.64 -50.81 -4.03
C ASP A 56 10.26 -49.41 -4.22
N TYR A 57 9.47 -48.37 -4.56
CA TYR A 57 10.02 -47.05 -4.88
C TYR A 57 9.40 -45.96 -4.01
N ASN A 58 10.25 -45.34 -3.20
CA ASN A 58 9.85 -44.33 -2.21
C ASN A 58 9.60 -42.94 -2.82
N TRP A 59 8.80 -42.84 -3.88
CA TRP A 59 8.49 -41.58 -4.57
C TRP A 59 7.88 -40.52 -3.63
N PHE A 60 7.21 -40.95 -2.55
CA PHE A 60 6.69 -40.07 -1.50
C PHE A 60 7.78 -39.17 -0.88
N LYS A 61 9.04 -39.65 -0.78
CA LYS A 61 10.16 -38.83 -0.29
C LYS A 61 10.44 -37.63 -1.19
N TRP A 62 10.33 -37.80 -2.51
CA TRP A 62 10.50 -36.70 -3.46
C TRP A 62 9.31 -35.74 -3.45
N ALA A 63 8.09 -36.27 -3.31
CA ALA A 63 6.87 -35.47 -3.22
C ALA A 63 6.86 -34.59 -1.95
N ILE A 64 7.21 -35.15 -0.78
CA ILE A 64 7.26 -34.39 0.47
C ILE A 64 8.38 -33.35 0.45
N LEU A 65 9.53 -33.66 -0.16
CA LEU A 65 10.68 -32.76 -0.25
C LEU A 65 10.39 -31.58 -1.17
N PHE A 66 9.78 -31.83 -2.35
CA PHE A 66 9.32 -30.77 -3.25
C PHE A 66 8.27 -29.87 -2.58
N TRP A 67 7.33 -30.47 -1.85
CA TRP A 67 6.31 -29.69 -1.15
C TRP A 67 6.85 -28.88 0.01
N ALA A 68 7.73 -29.46 0.83
CA ALA A 68 8.40 -28.76 1.92
C ALA A 68 9.22 -27.58 1.39
N PHE A 69 9.89 -27.74 0.26
CA PHE A 69 10.64 -26.67 -0.39
C PHE A 69 9.74 -25.50 -0.83
N LEU A 70 8.64 -25.80 -1.52
CA LEU A 70 7.65 -24.77 -1.89
C LEU A 70 7.06 -24.07 -0.67
N PHE A 71 6.81 -24.82 0.41
CA PHE A 71 6.28 -24.28 1.66
C PHE A 71 7.26 -23.31 2.33
N VAL A 72 8.55 -23.65 2.38
CA VAL A 72 9.59 -22.76 2.93
C VAL A 72 9.66 -21.44 2.13
N ILE A 73 9.73 -21.51 0.80
CA ILE A 73 9.74 -20.30 -0.05
C ILE A 73 8.48 -19.46 0.20
N HIS A 74 7.32 -20.10 0.33
CA HIS A 74 6.06 -19.41 0.58
C HIS A 74 6.05 -18.68 1.92
N ILE A 75 6.48 -19.33 3.00
CA ILE A 75 6.59 -18.71 4.33
C ILE A 75 7.55 -17.53 4.27
N PHE A 76 8.74 -17.69 3.69
CA PHE A 76 9.70 -16.61 3.58
C PHE A 76 9.13 -15.43 2.78
N ASN A 77 8.49 -15.67 1.64
CA ASN A 77 7.92 -14.60 0.82
C ASN A 77 6.75 -13.90 1.52
N VAL A 78 5.84 -14.64 2.16
CA VAL A 78 4.71 -14.04 2.89
C VAL A 78 5.18 -13.33 4.16
N PHE A 79 6.14 -13.86 4.90
CA PHE A 79 6.54 -13.29 6.19
C PHE A 79 7.55 -12.14 6.05
N ILE A 80 8.52 -12.24 5.13
CA ILE A 80 9.54 -11.21 4.91
C ILE A 80 9.02 -10.12 3.97
N THR A 81 8.48 -10.46 2.81
CA THR A 81 8.06 -9.43 1.83
C THR A 81 6.88 -8.61 2.33
N HIS A 82 5.92 -9.23 3.03
CA HIS A 82 4.75 -8.52 3.54
C HIS A 82 5.05 -7.65 4.77
N ARG A 83 5.95 -8.09 5.67
CA ARG A 83 6.27 -7.37 6.91
C ARG A 83 7.38 -6.35 6.74
N PHE A 84 8.38 -6.63 5.90
CA PHE A 84 9.59 -5.80 5.81
C PHE A 84 9.50 -4.71 4.73
N MET A 85 8.83 -4.95 3.60
CA MET A 85 8.97 -4.07 2.42
C MET A 85 7.68 -3.42 1.91
N GLY A 86 6.50 -3.97 2.23
CA GLY A 86 5.28 -3.61 1.50
C GLY A 86 4.49 -2.39 1.98
N ARG A 87 4.62 -1.95 3.25
CA ARG A 87 3.68 -0.96 3.80
C ARG A 87 4.19 -0.02 4.86
N ASP A 88 4.88 -0.52 5.88
CA ASP A 88 5.32 0.35 6.98
C ASP A 88 6.47 1.24 6.54
N TRP A 89 7.40 0.71 5.75
CA TRP A 89 8.43 1.50 5.06
C TRP A 89 7.82 2.53 4.11
N GLU A 90 6.87 2.11 3.29
CA GLU A 90 6.20 2.95 2.29
C GLU A 90 5.37 4.08 2.94
N ARG A 91 4.70 3.78 4.07
CA ARG A 91 3.98 4.76 4.90
C ARG A 91 4.93 5.76 5.54
N GLY A 92 6.05 5.29 6.09
CA GLY A 92 7.07 6.16 6.67
C GLY A 92 7.73 7.11 5.65
N GLN A 93 7.87 6.68 4.39
CA GLN A 93 8.35 7.56 3.32
C GLN A 93 7.30 8.59 2.89
N ARG A 94 6.02 8.19 2.78
CA ARG A 94 4.92 9.11 2.45
C ARG A 94 4.71 10.19 3.52
N GLU A 95 4.69 9.81 4.80
CA GLU A 95 4.52 10.77 5.90
C GLU A 95 5.63 11.84 5.88
N LYS A 96 6.89 11.44 5.63
CA LYS A 96 8.01 12.38 5.48
C LYS A 96 7.84 13.32 4.28
N LEU A 97 7.27 12.85 3.18
CA LEU A 97 7.06 13.67 1.99
C LEU A 97 5.93 14.68 2.20
N VAL A 98 4.81 14.24 2.79
CA VAL A 98 3.67 15.10 3.13
C VAL A 98 4.07 16.16 4.15
N GLU A 99 4.86 15.81 5.16
CA GLU A 99 5.37 16.77 6.16
C GLU A 99 6.21 17.88 5.49
N LYS A 100 7.07 17.52 4.53
CA LYS A 100 7.86 18.51 3.77
C LYS A 100 6.97 19.41 2.92
N GLN A 101 5.93 18.87 2.29
CA GLN A 101 4.99 19.65 1.50
C GLN A 101 4.20 20.61 2.38
N GLN A 102 3.70 20.17 3.54
CA GLN A 102 2.98 21.04 4.48
C GLN A 102 3.87 22.18 5.01
N LYS A 103 5.14 21.90 5.33
CA LYS A 103 6.10 22.94 5.74
C LYS A 103 6.31 24.00 4.67
N ARG A 104 6.45 23.59 3.41
CA ARG A 104 6.58 24.51 2.27
C ARG A 104 5.32 25.37 2.05
N ILE A 105 4.13 24.77 2.15
CA ILE A 105 2.86 25.50 2.02
C ILE A 105 2.73 26.54 3.14
N ALA A 106 3.09 26.18 4.37
CA ALA A 106 3.06 27.10 5.50
C ALA A 106 4.04 28.28 5.35
N GLU A 107 5.23 28.03 4.79
CA GLU A 107 6.23 29.05 4.48
C GLU A 107 5.71 30.03 3.41
N ILE A 108 5.19 29.51 2.30
CA ILE A 108 4.63 30.33 1.21
C ILE A 108 3.43 31.16 1.71
N ALA A 109 2.53 30.58 2.51
CA ALA A 109 1.40 31.31 3.08
C ALA A 109 1.84 32.48 3.98
N LYS A 110 2.97 32.32 4.69
CA LYS A 110 3.56 33.38 5.51
C LYS A 110 4.21 34.47 4.66
N GLU A 111 4.81 34.13 3.53
CA GLU A 111 5.40 35.10 2.60
C GLU A 111 4.32 35.93 1.90
N VAL A 112 3.27 35.28 1.36
CA VAL A 112 2.14 35.94 0.71
C VAL A 112 1.44 36.92 1.65
N SER A 113 1.13 36.51 2.89
CA SER A 113 0.51 37.41 3.87
C SER A 113 1.39 38.60 4.26
N ARG A 114 2.73 38.45 4.22
CA ARG A 114 3.67 39.55 4.45
C ARG A 114 3.71 40.52 3.27
N GLU A 115 3.70 40.01 2.05
CA GLU A 115 3.63 40.82 0.82
C GLU A 115 2.31 41.60 0.76
N GLU A 116 1.17 40.96 0.99
CA GLU A 116 -0.14 41.61 1.06
C GLU A 116 -0.18 42.73 2.12
N ALA A 117 0.37 42.50 3.30
CA ALA A 117 0.47 43.52 4.35
C ALA A 117 1.35 44.72 3.93
N SER A 118 2.44 44.45 3.21
CA SER A 118 3.34 45.49 2.71
C SER A 118 2.69 46.33 1.60
N GLU A 119 1.97 45.70 0.68
CA GLU A 119 1.23 46.37 -0.39
C GLU A 119 0.11 47.24 0.17
N GLN A 120 -0.63 46.75 1.17
CA GLN A 120 -1.67 47.52 1.84
C GLN A 120 -1.10 48.74 2.58
N ALA A 121 0.08 48.59 3.21
CA ALA A 121 0.76 49.70 3.86
C ALA A 121 1.22 50.77 2.86
N ILE A 122 1.78 50.35 1.72
CA ILE A 122 2.20 51.24 0.62
C ILE A 122 0.99 51.97 0.03
N LYS A 123 -0.08 51.25 -0.29
CA LYS A 123 -1.32 51.82 -0.83
C LYS A 123 -1.92 52.84 0.14
N LYS A 124 -1.97 52.51 1.43
CA LYS A 124 -2.44 53.42 2.47
C LYS A 124 -1.58 54.68 2.51
N LYS A 125 -0.25 54.57 2.50
CA LYS A 125 0.65 55.73 2.51
C LYS A 125 0.44 56.66 1.30
N SER A 126 0.37 56.08 0.10
CA SER A 126 0.11 56.81 -1.14
C SER A 126 -1.22 57.58 -1.13
N THR A 127 -2.26 57.05 -0.47
CA THR A 127 -3.56 57.73 -0.35
C THR A 127 -3.60 58.91 0.64
N TRP A 128 -2.63 59.03 1.56
CA TRP A 128 -2.55 60.20 2.47
C TRP A 128 -1.65 61.31 1.95
N GLU A 129 -0.76 61.00 1.00
CA GLU A 129 0.19 61.93 0.38
C GLU A 129 -0.36 62.60 -0.91
N SER A 130 -1.59 62.24 -1.35
CA SER A 130 -2.32 62.86 -2.48
C SER A 130 -3.44 63.76 -1.99
#